data_AF-A0A7C2QZG9-F1
#
_entry.id   AF-A0A7C2QZG9-F1
#
_cell.length_a   1.000
_cell.length_b   1.000
_cell.length_c   1.000
_cell.angle_alpha   90.00
_cell.angle_beta   90.00
_cell.angle_gamma   90.00
#
_symmetry.space_group_name_H-M   'P 1'
#
loop_
_entity.id
_entity.type
_entity.pdbx_description
1 polymer ?
#
loop_
_entity_poly.entity_id
_entity_poly.type
_entity_poly.pdbx_seq_one_letter_code
_entity_poly.pdbx_strand_id
1 'polypeptide(L)'
;MSRTQAPTNLKQRFGQALEDDFLRSAVKFTADSLRGKKQTSIEAVENWEAWRDRGRQVREHTLAHLDFYLDQFARQAEAKGTQVHFAGDAAEAVRLFLQIVQNNNAKRVAKSKSMVSEEIRLNQHLEAAEVECVETDLGEWIIQLAGETPSHLIIPAIHKTRAQIQALFEQRGRCALTPDTAVLAGFARRTLREVFTHADIGMTGCNFAIAESGAVVVFTNEGNGRMVATLPKTHVVMMGMERIIPTLADLEVMAHLLPRSATGQKITSYVQVLAGPRQPGKGDGPEEMHVIVLDNGRS
;
A
#
# COMPACT_ATOMS: atom_id res chain seq x y z
N MET A 1 19.27 24.63 -9.87
CA MET A 1 18.56 25.19 -8.70
C MET A 1 17.53 26.18 -9.19
N SER A 2 16.24 25.82 -9.11
CA SER A 2 15.13 26.74 -8.90
C SER A 2 14.02 25.87 -8.30
N ARG A 3 14.00 25.79 -6.96
CA ARG A 3 12.85 25.23 -6.25
C ARG A 3 11.75 26.27 -6.40
N THR A 4 10.81 26.05 -7.30
CA THR A 4 9.58 26.84 -7.39
C THR A 4 8.97 26.83 -5.99
N GLN A 5 8.93 27.99 -5.33
CA GLN A 5 8.43 28.10 -3.96
C GLN A 5 6.98 27.60 -3.93
N ALA A 6 6.73 26.52 -3.19
CA ALA A 6 5.38 26.05 -2.94
C ALA A 6 4.58 27.17 -2.26
N PRO A 7 3.31 27.41 -2.65
CA PRO A 7 2.53 28.51 -2.11
C PRO A 7 2.34 28.35 -0.60
N THR A 8 2.60 29.43 0.14
CA THR A 8 2.87 29.39 1.58
C THR A 8 1.61 29.39 2.45
N ASN A 9 0.42 29.63 1.87
CA ASN A 9 -0.87 29.58 2.58
C ASN A 9 -1.92 28.80 1.77
N LEU A 10 -2.78 28.05 2.47
CA LEU A 10 -3.90 27.28 1.92
C LEU A 10 -4.70 28.05 0.87
N LYS A 11 -5.01 29.34 1.08
CA LYS A 11 -5.77 30.17 0.13
C LYS A 11 -5.10 30.28 -1.24
N GLN A 12 -3.78 30.43 -1.28
CA GLN A 12 -3.04 30.53 -2.55
C GLN A 12 -3.01 29.18 -3.26
N ARG A 13 -2.79 28.09 -2.53
CA ARG A 13 -2.86 26.72 -3.09
C ARG A 13 -4.25 26.43 -3.65
N PHE A 14 -5.29 26.86 -2.94
CA PHE A 14 -6.68 26.71 -3.36
C PHE A 14 -6.97 27.52 -4.63
N GLY A 15 -6.53 28.78 -4.69
CA GLY A 15 -6.66 29.62 -5.87
C GLY A 15 -6.00 29.00 -7.11
N GLN A 16 -4.75 28.58 -6.98
CA GLN A 16 -4.02 27.92 -8.07
C GLN A 16 -4.70 26.61 -8.53
N ALA A 17 -5.15 25.77 -7.60
CA ALA A 17 -5.84 24.54 -7.94
C ALA A 17 -7.21 24.78 -8.61
N LEU A 18 -7.89 25.88 -8.28
CA LEU A 18 -9.15 26.27 -8.92
C LEU A 18 -8.95 26.83 -10.33
N GLU A 19 -7.78 27.39 -10.62
CA GLU A 19 -7.41 27.89 -11.95
C GLU A 19 -6.88 26.78 -12.88
N ASP A 20 -6.49 25.63 -12.34
CA ASP A 20 -6.03 24.48 -13.12
C ASP A 20 -7.22 23.66 -13.70
N ASP A 21 -7.59 23.97 -14.94
CA ASP A 21 -8.66 23.29 -15.67
C ASP A 21 -8.44 21.79 -15.85
N PHE A 22 -7.18 21.37 -16.04
CA PHE A 22 -6.83 19.96 -16.19
C PHE A 22 -7.06 19.23 -14.87
N LEU A 23 -6.53 19.77 -13.77
CA LEU A 23 -6.69 19.19 -12.44
C LEU A 23 -8.16 19.06 -12.07
N ARG A 24 -8.96 20.12 -12.23
CA ARG A 24 -10.40 20.09 -11.93
C ARG A 24 -11.13 19.03 -12.75
N SER A 25 -10.84 18.97 -14.04
CA SER A 25 -11.45 18.00 -14.95
C SER A 25 -11.05 16.56 -14.62
N ALA A 26 -9.77 16.32 -14.33
CA ALA A 26 -9.24 15.01 -13.97
C ALA A 26 -9.89 14.49 -12.67
N VAL A 27 -9.91 15.32 -11.63
CA VAL A 27 -10.53 14.99 -10.33
C VAL A 27 -12.02 14.66 -10.50
N LYS A 28 -12.77 15.52 -11.21
CA LYS A 28 -14.19 15.29 -11.46
C LYS A 28 -14.43 14.00 -12.23
N PHE A 29 -13.73 13.81 -13.36
CA PHE A 29 -13.88 12.64 -14.20
C PHE A 29 -13.61 11.33 -13.43
N THR A 30 -12.54 11.29 -12.64
CA THR A 30 -12.21 10.10 -11.86
C THR A 30 -13.22 9.85 -10.74
N ALA A 31 -13.67 10.88 -10.02
CA ALA A 31 -14.68 10.74 -8.98
C ALA A 31 -16.00 10.20 -9.56
N ASP A 32 -16.46 10.77 -10.67
CA ASP A 32 -17.67 10.33 -11.37
C ASP A 32 -17.53 8.89 -11.89
N SER A 33 -16.36 8.55 -12.47
CA SER A 33 -16.09 7.20 -12.97
C SER A 33 -16.08 6.15 -11.85
N LEU A 34 -15.41 6.42 -10.72
CA LEU A 34 -15.37 5.51 -9.58
C LEU A 34 -16.76 5.35 -8.96
N ARG A 35 -17.52 6.44 -8.82
CA ARG A 35 -18.89 6.40 -8.31
C ARG A 35 -19.80 5.57 -9.21
N GLY A 36 -19.75 5.79 -10.52
CA GLY A 36 -20.53 5.04 -11.50
C GLY A 36 -20.20 3.55 -11.46
N LYS A 37 -18.92 3.18 -11.50
CA LYS A 37 -18.47 1.78 -11.42
C LYS A 37 -18.89 1.11 -10.12
N LYS A 38 -18.77 1.80 -8.99
CA LYS A 38 -19.24 1.33 -7.68
C LYS A 38 -20.74 1.05 -7.74
N GLN A 39 -21.54 2.00 -8.23
CA GLN A 39 -23.00 1.87 -8.30
C GLN A 39 -23.40 0.65 -9.16
N THR A 40 -22.87 0.54 -10.37
CA THR A 40 -23.13 -0.60 -11.27
C THR A 40 -22.71 -1.93 -10.63
N SER A 41 -21.57 -1.96 -9.95
CA SER A 41 -21.09 -3.17 -9.29
C SER A 41 -21.94 -3.58 -8.09
N ILE A 42 -22.55 -2.62 -7.40
CA ILE A 42 -23.44 -2.85 -6.26
C ILE A 42 -24.80 -3.37 -6.76
N GLU A 43 -25.35 -2.76 -7.81
CA GLU A 43 -26.62 -3.17 -8.42
C GLU A 43 -26.56 -4.59 -8.99
N ALA A 44 -25.38 -5.05 -9.40
CA ALA A 44 -25.16 -6.41 -9.88
C ALA A 44 -25.06 -7.47 -8.76
N VAL A 45 -25.17 -7.09 -7.48
CA VAL A 45 -25.10 -8.00 -6.32
C VAL A 45 -26.46 -8.05 -5.64
N GLU A 46 -27.02 -9.25 -5.58
CA GLU A 46 -28.22 -9.50 -4.77
C GLU A 46 -27.91 -9.28 -3.28
N ASN A 47 -28.86 -8.66 -2.57
CA ASN A 47 -28.79 -8.45 -1.12
C ASN A 47 -27.52 -7.69 -0.66
N TRP A 48 -27.06 -6.71 -1.43
CA TRP A 48 -25.89 -5.89 -1.07
C TRP A 48 -25.93 -5.31 0.35
N GLU A 49 -27.09 -4.84 0.80
CA GLU A 49 -27.23 -4.30 2.17
C GLU A 49 -27.03 -5.38 3.25
N ALA A 50 -27.43 -6.63 3.00
CA ALA A 50 -27.15 -7.73 3.92
C ALA A 50 -25.64 -8.02 4.02
N TRP A 51 -24.91 -7.95 2.90
CA TRP A 51 -23.45 -8.04 2.90
C TRP A 51 -22.81 -6.91 3.70
N ARG A 52 -23.31 -5.67 3.55
CA ARG A 52 -22.83 -4.51 4.31
C ARG A 52 -23.09 -4.67 5.80
N ASP A 53 -24.28 -5.11 6.18
CA ASP A 53 -24.63 -5.36 7.59
C ASP A 53 -23.76 -6.47 8.18
N ARG A 54 -23.51 -7.55 7.45
CA ARG A 54 -22.59 -8.60 7.89
C ARG A 54 -21.17 -8.04 8.07
N GLY A 55 -20.66 -7.28 7.11
CA GLY A 55 -19.34 -6.64 7.21
C GLY A 55 -19.26 -5.68 8.41
N ARG A 56 -20.30 -4.89 8.66
CA ARG A 56 -20.41 -4.02 9.84
C ARG A 56 -20.37 -4.83 11.14
N GLN A 57 -21.15 -5.90 11.25
CA GLN A 57 -21.15 -6.77 12.43
C GLN A 57 -19.77 -7.39 12.69
N VAL A 58 -19.08 -7.86 11.65
CA VAL A 58 -17.68 -8.34 11.78
C VAL A 58 -16.80 -7.25 12.37
N ARG A 59 -16.87 -6.03 11.83
CA ARG A 59 -16.03 -4.91 12.27
C ARG A 59 -16.33 -4.49 13.70
N GLU A 60 -17.60 -4.30 14.06
CA GLU A 60 -18.04 -3.93 15.40
C GLU A 60 -17.60 -4.97 16.44
N HIS A 61 -17.87 -6.25 16.18
CA HIS A 61 -17.44 -7.36 17.03
C HIS A 61 -15.92 -7.39 17.21
N THR A 62 -15.17 -7.28 16.10
CA THR A 62 -13.71 -7.37 16.15
C THR A 62 -13.10 -6.20 16.92
N LEU A 63 -13.61 -4.99 16.75
CA LEU A 63 -13.13 -3.82 17.48
C LEU A 63 -13.46 -3.88 18.97
N ALA A 64 -14.62 -4.46 19.34
CA ALA A 64 -14.98 -4.68 20.75
C ALA A 64 -14.11 -5.73 21.45
N HIS A 65 -13.39 -6.56 20.69
CA HIS A 65 -12.52 -7.64 21.17
C HIS A 65 -11.12 -7.56 20.55
N LEU A 66 -10.65 -6.33 20.31
CA LEU A 66 -9.45 -6.08 19.51
C LEU A 66 -8.20 -6.69 20.14
N ASP A 67 -8.06 -6.56 21.46
CA ASP A 67 -6.98 -7.14 22.28
C ASP A 67 -6.91 -8.67 22.12
N PHE A 68 -8.04 -9.36 22.24
CA PHE A 68 -8.14 -10.80 22.08
C PHE A 68 -7.70 -11.25 20.67
N TYR A 69 -8.20 -10.57 19.64
CA TYR A 69 -7.86 -10.94 18.26
C TYR A 69 -6.40 -10.62 17.91
N LEU A 70 -5.84 -9.52 18.41
CA LEU A 70 -4.43 -9.18 18.21
C LEU A 70 -3.51 -10.19 18.89
N ASP A 71 -3.82 -10.63 20.12
CA ASP A 71 -3.10 -11.73 20.77
C ASP A 71 -3.19 -13.02 19.95
N GLN A 72 -4.41 -13.40 19.53
CA GLN A 72 -4.61 -14.59 18.71
C GLN A 72 -3.78 -14.53 17.42
N PHE A 73 -3.81 -13.39 16.72
CA PHE A 73 -3.02 -13.18 15.51
C PHE A 73 -1.52 -13.33 15.79
N ALA A 74 -1.01 -12.66 16.82
CA ALA A 74 0.41 -12.70 17.17
C ALA A 74 0.87 -14.13 17.42
N ARG A 75 0.16 -14.87 18.28
CA ARG A 75 0.49 -16.27 18.57
C ARG A 75 0.48 -17.15 17.33
N GLN A 76 -0.50 -16.98 16.44
CA GLN A 76 -0.61 -17.80 15.22
C GLN A 76 0.46 -17.42 14.17
N ALA A 77 0.81 -16.15 14.06
CA ALA A 77 1.83 -15.67 13.14
C ALA A 77 3.24 -16.10 13.60
N GLU A 78 3.51 -15.98 14.91
CA GLU A 78 4.76 -16.40 15.55
C GLU A 78 4.97 -17.92 15.49
N ALA A 79 3.90 -18.70 15.67
CA ALA A 79 3.96 -20.16 15.47
C ALA A 79 4.39 -20.57 14.06
N LYS A 80 4.29 -19.66 13.08
CA LYS A 80 4.74 -19.86 11.68
C LYS A 80 6.09 -19.21 11.38
N GLY A 81 6.75 -18.61 12.37
CA GLY A 81 8.05 -17.95 12.24
C GLY A 81 7.98 -16.47 11.86
N THR A 82 6.79 -15.85 11.90
CA THR A 82 6.66 -14.40 11.73
C THR A 82 7.05 -13.69 13.02
N GLN A 83 7.82 -12.61 12.95
CA GLN A 83 8.12 -11.77 14.10
C GLN A 83 7.08 -10.65 14.21
N VAL A 84 6.31 -10.61 15.29
CA VAL A 84 5.26 -9.60 15.49
C VAL A 84 5.76 -8.53 16.46
N HIS A 85 5.64 -7.27 16.05
CA HIS A 85 6.10 -6.10 16.80
C HIS A 85 4.91 -5.18 17.01
N PHE A 86 4.68 -4.75 18.25
CA PHE A 86 3.63 -3.76 18.55
C PHE A 86 4.27 -2.38 18.73
N ALA A 87 3.67 -1.38 18.10
CA ALA A 87 4.08 0.01 18.17
C ALA A 87 2.90 0.87 18.67
N GLY A 88 3.08 1.54 19.80
CA GLY A 88 2.07 2.44 20.36
C GLY A 88 1.89 3.70 19.52
N ASP A 89 2.94 4.17 18.86
CA ASP A 89 2.94 5.39 18.06
C ASP A 89 3.83 5.31 16.80
N ALA A 90 3.78 6.38 16.00
CA ALA A 90 4.57 6.51 14.78
C ALA A 90 6.09 6.42 15.03
N ALA A 91 6.60 7.00 16.13
CA ALA A 91 8.03 7.02 16.42
C ALA A 91 8.55 5.62 16.76
N GLU A 92 7.78 4.85 17.51
CA GLU A 92 8.08 3.46 17.81
C GLU A 92 8.05 2.57 16.57
N ALA A 93 7.05 2.72 15.69
CA ALA A 93 7.00 1.98 14.43
C ALA A 93 8.19 2.26 13.52
N VAL A 94 8.60 3.54 13.41
CA VAL A 94 9.80 3.93 12.66
C VAL A 94 11.06 3.32 13.28
N ARG A 95 11.20 3.38 14.61
CA ARG A 95 12.34 2.79 15.33
C ARG A 95 12.45 1.29 15.08
N LEU A 96 11.33 0.56 15.19
CA LEU A 96 11.27 -0.88 14.93
C LEU A 96 11.66 -1.20 13.48
N PHE A 97 11.13 -0.46 12.51
CA PHE A 97 11.47 -0.67 11.10
C PHE A 97 12.97 -0.42 10.85
N LEU A 98 13.53 0.68 11.40
CA LEU A 98 14.96 0.98 11.28
C LEU A 98 15.84 -0.06 11.96
N GLN A 99 15.40 -0.66 13.06
CA GLN A 99 16.12 -1.78 13.69
C GLN A 99 16.17 -2.99 12.76
N ILE A 100 15.07 -3.32 12.07
CA ILE A 100 15.03 -4.42 11.09
C ILE A 100 15.99 -4.13 9.93
N VAL A 101 15.98 -2.89 9.41
CA VAL A 101 16.94 -2.43 8.38
C VAL A 101 18.38 -2.64 8.85
N GLN A 102 18.73 -2.19 10.05
CA GLN A 102 20.08 -2.30 10.60
C GLN A 102 20.51 -3.76 10.79
N ASN A 103 19.64 -4.59 11.36
CA ASN A 103 19.91 -6.01 11.57
C ASN A 103 20.17 -6.76 10.26
N ASN A 104 19.49 -6.37 9.19
CA ASN A 104 19.64 -6.93 7.86
C ASN A 104 20.75 -6.26 7.03
N ASN A 105 21.45 -5.25 7.56
CA ASN A 105 22.38 -4.39 6.82
C ASN A 105 21.79 -3.84 5.51
N ALA A 106 20.48 -3.58 5.50
CA ALA A 106 19.74 -3.22 4.30
C ALA A 106 20.12 -1.83 3.80
N LYS A 107 20.30 -1.72 2.48
CA LYS A 107 20.56 -0.46 1.76
C LYS A 107 19.39 -0.06 0.86
N ARG A 108 18.53 -1.01 0.50
CA ARG A 108 17.36 -0.74 -0.34
C ARG A 108 16.10 -1.42 0.17
N VAL A 109 15.02 -0.64 0.24
CA VAL A 109 13.66 -1.09 0.55
C VAL A 109 12.77 -0.94 -0.68
N ALA A 110 12.20 -2.04 -1.17
CA ALA A 110 11.13 -2.01 -2.16
C ALA A 110 9.79 -1.97 -1.43
N LYS A 111 9.00 -0.91 -1.65
CA LYS A 111 7.78 -0.67 -0.90
C LYS A 111 6.56 -0.74 -1.80
N SER A 112 5.55 -1.51 -1.41
CA SER A 112 4.22 -1.42 -1.99
C SER A 112 3.42 -0.32 -1.29
N LYS A 113 2.34 0.13 -1.94
CA LYS A 113 1.43 1.11 -1.36
C LYS A 113 0.96 0.72 0.05
N SER A 114 1.13 1.64 1.00
CA SER A 114 0.62 1.49 2.36
C SER A 114 0.33 2.87 2.98
N MET A 115 -0.94 3.09 3.32
CA MET A 115 -1.36 4.35 3.96
C MET A 115 -0.71 4.54 5.33
N VAL A 116 -0.48 3.46 6.07
CA VAL A 116 0.12 3.51 7.41
C VAL A 116 1.56 4.04 7.34
N SER A 117 2.33 3.63 6.33
CA SER A 117 3.68 4.16 6.16
C SER A 117 3.74 5.60 5.65
N GLU A 118 2.73 6.03 4.89
CA GLU A 118 2.61 7.45 4.49
C GLU A 118 2.29 8.33 5.70
N GLU A 119 1.38 7.88 6.58
CA GLU A 119 1.01 8.56 7.83
C GLU A 119 2.23 8.84 8.72
N ILE A 120 3.11 7.85 8.87
CA ILE A 120 4.34 7.97 9.67
C ILE A 120 5.55 8.49 8.87
N ARG A 121 5.35 8.85 7.60
CA ARG A 121 6.41 9.36 6.69
C ARG A 121 7.65 8.48 6.63
N LEU A 122 7.47 7.16 6.60
CA LEU A 122 8.56 6.19 6.68
C LEU A 122 9.66 6.42 5.64
N ASN A 123 9.29 6.83 4.41
CA ASN A 123 10.27 7.07 3.34
C ASN A 123 11.29 8.16 3.72
N GLN A 124 10.86 9.22 4.43
CA GLN A 124 11.75 10.31 4.88
C GLN A 124 12.72 9.82 5.96
N HIS A 125 12.26 8.95 6.86
CA HIS A 125 13.10 8.36 7.89
C HIS A 125 14.12 7.37 7.32
N LEU A 126 13.74 6.59 6.30
CA LEU A 126 14.66 5.71 5.58
C LEU A 126 15.72 6.52 4.82
N GLU A 127 15.32 7.59 4.14
CA GLU A 127 16.25 8.48 3.43
C GLU A 127 17.24 9.14 4.40
N ALA A 128 16.77 9.62 5.57
CA ALA A 128 17.63 10.17 6.62
C ALA A 128 18.60 9.14 7.21
N ALA A 129 18.27 7.85 7.13
CA ALA A 129 19.13 6.73 7.52
C ALA A 129 20.01 6.21 6.36
N GLU A 130 20.07 6.92 5.22
CA GLU A 130 20.83 6.54 4.03
C GLU A 130 20.39 5.21 3.40
N VAL A 131 19.09 4.89 3.51
CA VAL A 131 18.45 3.71 2.92
C VAL A 131 17.56 4.15 1.76
N GLU A 132 17.81 3.61 0.57
CA GLU A 132 16.99 3.91 -0.60
C GLU A 132 15.63 3.22 -0.46
N CYS A 133 14.56 3.97 -0.23
CA CYS A 133 13.20 3.48 -0.30
C CYS A 133 12.62 3.76 -1.69
N VAL A 134 12.10 2.75 -2.38
CA VAL A 134 11.49 2.89 -3.69
C VAL A 134 10.05 2.41 -3.66
N GLU A 135 9.12 3.30 -4.01
CA GLU A 135 7.72 2.93 -4.25
C GLU A 135 7.59 2.08 -5.50
N THR A 136 6.75 1.06 -5.44
CA THR A 136 6.63 0.04 -6.50
C THR A 136 5.24 -0.03 -7.12
N ASP A 137 4.27 0.66 -6.53
CA ASP A 137 3.00 0.98 -7.18
C ASP A 137 3.26 2.09 -8.21
N LEU A 138 2.77 1.94 -9.43
CA LEU A 138 3.08 2.89 -10.50
C LEU A 138 2.70 4.33 -10.12
N GLY A 139 1.53 4.50 -9.51
CA GLY A 139 1.04 5.81 -9.12
C GLY A 139 1.89 6.42 -8.02
N GLU A 140 2.20 5.66 -6.97
CA GLU A 140 3.06 6.14 -5.88
C GLU A 140 4.49 6.43 -6.37
N TRP A 141 5.02 5.61 -7.29
CA TRP A 141 6.35 5.83 -7.87
C TRP A 141 6.43 7.11 -8.70
N ILE A 142 5.40 7.42 -9.49
CA ILE A 142 5.31 8.69 -10.23
C ILE A 142 5.35 9.88 -9.25
N ILE A 143 4.62 9.79 -8.15
CA ILE A 143 4.56 10.85 -7.13
C ILE A 143 5.89 10.97 -6.38
N GLN A 144 6.53 9.85 -6.07
CA GLN A 144 7.86 9.81 -5.47
C GLN A 144 8.90 10.49 -6.39
N LEU A 145 8.92 10.17 -7.68
CA LEU A 145 9.82 10.80 -8.65
C LEU A 145 9.57 12.30 -8.78
N ALA A 146 8.30 12.73 -8.65
CA ALA A 146 7.94 14.14 -8.67
C ALA A 146 8.31 14.89 -7.38
N GLY A 147 8.60 14.18 -6.27
CA GLY A 147 8.80 14.78 -4.96
C GLY A 147 7.52 15.42 -4.41
N GLU A 148 6.36 14.86 -4.73
CA GLU A 148 5.04 15.38 -4.39
C GLU A 148 4.31 14.48 -3.38
N THR A 149 3.16 14.95 -2.90
CA THR A 149 2.22 14.13 -2.13
C THR A 149 1.11 13.59 -3.03
N PRO A 150 0.54 12.41 -2.74
CA PRO A 150 -0.55 11.84 -3.53
C PRO A 150 -1.83 12.69 -3.42
N SER A 151 -2.54 12.87 -4.55
CA SER A 151 -3.78 13.66 -4.59
C SER A 151 -5.04 12.83 -4.29
N HIS A 152 -4.96 11.50 -4.38
CA HIS A 152 -6.09 10.61 -4.09
C HIS A 152 -5.60 9.28 -3.51
N LEU A 153 -6.34 8.73 -2.54
CA LEU A 153 -5.95 7.52 -1.82
C LEU A 153 -5.82 6.29 -2.73
N ILE A 154 -6.65 6.16 -3.77
CA ILE A 154 -6.63 5.01 -4.69
C ILE A 154 -5.82 5.31 -5.95
N ILE A 155 -5.77 6.57 -6.38
CA ILE A 155 -5.23 6.98 -7.70
C ILE A 155 -4.30 8.17 -7.46
N PRO A 156 -3.11 7.94 -6.87
CA PRO A 156 -2.29 8.99 -6.27
C PRO A 156 -1.83 10.06 -7.28
N ALA A 157 -1.57 9.66 -8.54
CA ALA A 157 -1.09 10.51 -9.62
C ALA A 157 -2.19 11.09 -10.53
N ILE A 158 -3.44 11.20 -10.05
CA ILE A 158 -4.58 11.74 -10.82
C ILE A 158 -4.33 13.13 -11.43
N HIS A 159 -3.52 13.95 -10.77
CA HIS A 159 -3.18 15.32 -11.20
C HIS A 159 -2.04 15.37 -12.23
N LYS A 160 -1.48 14.22 -12.64
CA LYS A 160 -0.38 14.17 -13.60
C LYS A 160 -0.88 13.85 -15.00
N THR A 161 -0.47 14.67 -15.96
CA THR A 161 -0.65 14.37 -17.38
C THR A 161 0.36 13.33 -17.85
N ARG A 162 0.06 12.65 -18.96
CA ARG A 162 1.00 11.72 -19.61
C ARG A 162 2.32 12.38 -20.01
N ALA A 163 2.27 13.64 -20.44
CA ALA A 163 3.47 14.40 -20.80
C ALA A 163 4.35 14.73 -19.57
N GLN A 164 3.73 15.04 -18.42
CA GLN A 164 4.47 15.22 -17.17
C GLN A 164 5.10 13.91 -16.69
N ILE A 165 4.38 12.79 -16.80
CA ILE A 165 4.90 11.46 -16.46
C ILE A 165 6.08 11.10 -17.39
N GLN A 166 5.95 11.35 -18.68
CA GLN A 166 7.03 11.16 -19.65
C GLN A 166 8.29 11.93 -19.21
N ALA A 167 8.18 13.23 -18.92
CA ALA A 167 9.33 14.04 -18.51
C ALA A 167 10.04 13.48 -17.26
N LEU A 168 9.27 13.02 -16.27
CA LEU A 168 9.82 12.36 -15.07
C LEU A 168 10.58 11.07 -15.42
N PHE A 169 10.03 10.25 -16.32
CA PHE A 169 10.63 8.99 -16.73
C PHE A 169 11.88 9.20 -17.60
N GLU A 170 11.87 10.17 -18.51
CA GLU A 170 13.04 10.54 -19.32
C GLU A 170 14.17 11.06 -18.43
N GLN A 171 13.86 11.87 -17.41
CA GLN A 171 14.85 12.34 -16.45
C GLN A 171 15.45 11.18 -15.63
N ARG A 172 14.61 10.24 -15.15
CA ARG A 172 15.06 9.07 -14.38
C ARG A 172 15.89 8.11 -15.24
N GLY A 173 15.43 7.83 -16.45
CA GLY A 173 16.05 6.86 -17.36
C GLY A 173 17.18 7.41 -18.22
N ARG A 174 17.33 8.74 -18.28
CA ARG A 174 18.24 9.45 -19.20
C ARG A 174 18.06 8.97 -20.65
N CYS A 175 16.81 8.81 -21.06
CA CYS A 175 16.42 8.35 -22.40
C CYS A 175 15.20 9.13 -22.89
N ALA A 176 14.96 9.13 -24.20
CA ALA A 176 13.75 9.71 -24.79
C ALA A 176 12.62 8.66 -24.83
N LEU A 177 11.40 9.10 -24.52
CA LEU A 177 10.19 8.28 -24.51
C LEU A 177 9.08 8.98 -25.29
N THR A 178 8.01 8.27 -25.60
CA THR A 178 6.77 8.88 -26.08
C THR A 178 5.74 8.92 -24.94
N PRO A 179 4.76 9.83 -24.95
CA PRO A 179 3.71 9.88 -23.93
C PRO A 179 2.65 8.79 -24.10
N ASP A 180 2.95 7.74 -24.87
CA ASP A 180 2.07 6.59 -25.04
C ASP A 180 2.04 5.72 -23.77
N THR A 181 0.84 5.31 -23.37
CA THR A 181 0.63 4.57 -22.12
C THR A 181 1.40 3.25 -22.09
N ALA A 182 1.48 2.53 -23.20
CA ALA A 182 2.19 1.24 -23.25
C ALA A 182 3.71 1.45 -23.16
N VAL A 183 4.24 2.51 -23.77
CA VAL A 183 5.65 2.88 -23.67
C VAL A 183 6.02 3.27 -22.24
N LEU A 184 5.26 4.16 -21.61
CA LEU A 184 5.50 4.61 -20.24
C LEU A 184 5.37 3.45 -19.24
N ALA A 185 4.32 2.63 -19.34
CA ALA A 185 4.16 1.45 -18.48
C ALA A 185 5.28 0.42 -18.70
N GLY A 186 5.74 0.27 -19.95
CA GLY A 186 6.88 -0.60 -20.29
C GLY A 186 8.19 -0.12 -19.67
N PHE A 187 8.44 1.19 -19.65
CA PHE A 187 9.59 1.79 -18.96
C PHE A 187 9.52 1.52 -17.46
N ALA A 188 8.41 1.89 -16.80
CA ALA A 188 8.21 1.69 -15.37
C ALA A 188 8.41 0.22 -14.96
N ARG A 189 7.83 -0.71 -15.74
CA ARG A 189 7.98 -2.15 -15.50
C ARG A 189 9.43 -2.60 -15.55
N ARG A 190 10.22 -2.14 -16.51
CA ARG A 190 11.65 -2.51 -16.62
C ARG A 190 12.43 -1.94 -15.44
N THR A 191 12.25 -0.66 -15.13
CA THR A 191 12.95 0.00 -14.03
C THR A 191 12.62 -0.61 -12.67
N LEU A 192 11.33 -0.80 -12.36
CA LEU A 192 10.93 -1.40 -11.08
C LEU A 192 11.33 -2.87 -10.96
N ARG A 193 11.51 -3.59 -12.08
CA ARG A 193 12.00 -4.97 -12.04
C ARG A 193 13.40 -5.07 -11.43
N GLU A 194 14.27 -4.12 -11.75
CA GLU A 194 15.61 -4.04 -11.15
C GLU A 194 15.54 -3.71 -9.66
N VAL A 195 14.55 -2.93 -9.22
CA VAL A 195 14.33 -2.62 -7.81
C VAL A 195 14.00 -3.89 -7.03
N PHE A 196 13.04 -4.70 -7.50
CA PHE A 196 12.63 -5.90 -6.79
C PHE A 196 13.76 -6.92 -6.62
N THR A 197 14.65 -7.07 -7.61
CA THR A 197 15.74 -8.06 -7.57
C THR A 197 16.93 -7.63 -6.71
N HIS A 198 17.05 -6.34 -6.41
CA HIS A 198 18.17 -5.78 -5.63
C HIS A 198 17.73 -5.17 -4.30
N ALA A 199 16.47 -5.30 -3.92
CA ALA A 199 15.98 -4.83 -2.64
C ALA A 199 16.30 -5.86 -1.54
N ASP A 200 16.84 -5.37 -0.43
CA ASP A 200 17.15 -6.20 0.74
C ASP A 200 15.87 -6.50 1.53
N ILE A 201 15.00 -5.48 1.62
CA ILE A 201 13.72 -5.55 2.33
C ILE A 201 12.58 -5.23 1.37
N GLY A 202 11.55 -6.06 1.41
CA GLY A 202 10.25 -5.80 0.83
C GLY A 202 9.30 -5.30 1.90
N MET A 203 8.55 -4.24 1.61
CA MET A 203 7.54 -3.73 2.53
C MET A 203 6.16 -3.71 1.90
N THR A 204 5.18 -4.31 2.57
CA THR A 204 3.77 -4.17 2.17
C THR A 204 2.92 -3.49 3.24
N GLY A 205 1.76 -2.99 2.83
CA GLY A 205 0.67 -2.70 3.75
C GLY A 205 -0.09 -3.97 4.14
N CYS A 206 -1.21 -3.77 4.81
CA CYS A 206 -2.15 -4.81 5.21
C CYS A 206 -3.57 -4.34 4.93
N ASN A 207 -4.33 -5.06 4.08
CA ASN A 207 -5.76 -4.80 3.93
C ASN A 207 -6.54 -5.46 5.07
N PHE A 208 -6.22 -6.73 5.35
CA PHE A 208 -6.76 -7.50 6.46
C PHE A 208 -5.69 -8.39 7.07
N ALA A 209 -5.75 -8.61 8.38
CA ALA A 209 -5.00 -9.65 9.07
C ALA A 209 -5.99 -10.65 9.68
N ILE A 210 -5.74 -11.94 9.54
CA ILE A 210 -6.67 -12.99 9.96
C ILE A 210 -6.20 -13.58 11.27
N ALA A 211 -6.93 -13.32 12.35
CA ALA A 211 -6.56 -13.74 13.70
C ALA A 211 -6.39 -15.26 13.82
N GLU A 212 -7.34 -16.05 13.30
CA GLU A 212 -7.30 -17.52 13.44
C GLU A 212 -6.08 -18.18 12.77
N SER A 213 -5.48 -17.52 11.76
CA SER A 213 -4.41 -18.11 10.95
C SER A 213 -3.09 -17.36 11.03
N GLY A 214 -3.03 -16.17 11.64
CA GLY A 214 -1.83 -15.33 11.66
C GLY A 214 -1.41 -14.82 10.28
N ALA A 215 -2.32 -14.84 9.29
CA ALA A 215 -2.00 -14.45 7.91
C ALA A 215 -2.35 -12.99 7.63
N VAL A 216 -1.58 -12.35 6.77
CA VAL A 216 -1.82 -11.01 6.25
C VAL A 216 -2.36 -11.10 4.83
N VAL A 217 -3.37 -10.29 4.52
CA VAL A 217 -4.01 -10.25 3.22
C VAL A 217 -3.76 -8.91 2.54
N VAL A 218 -3.29 -8.98 1.29
CA VAL A 218 -3.01 -7.81 0.45
C VAL A 218 -3.80 -7.91 -0.85
N PHE A 219 -4.55 -6.86 -1.16
CA PHE A 219 -5.32 -6.71 -2.39
C PHE A 219 -4.59 -5.72 -3.30
N THR A 220 -4.19 -6.16 -4.49
CA THR A 220 -3.53 -5.27 -5.47
C THR A 220 -4.08 -5.47 -6.88
N ASN A 221 -4.04 -4.40 -7.66
CA ASN A 221 -4.30 -4.45 -9.11
C ASN A 221 -3.02 -4.51 -9.95
N GLU A 222 -1.87 -4.52 -9.28
CA GLU A 222 -0.54 -4.58 -9.86
C GLU A 222 0.21 -5.79 -9.28
N GLY A 223 1.08 -6.40 -10.08
CA GLY A 223 1.87 -7.57 -9.66
C GLY A 223 3.00 -7.23 -8.67
N ASN A 224 3.25 -5.95 -8.40
CA ASN A 224 4.32 -5.47 -7.52
C ASN A 224 4.21 -6.04 -6.10
N GLY A 225 3.00 -6.12 -5.52
CA GLY A 225 2.80 -6.63 -4.17
C GLY A 225 3.39 -8.03 -3.97
N ARG A 226 3.25 -8.91 -4.97
CA ARG A 226 3.84 -10.26 -4.92
C ARG A 226 5.35 -10.18 -4.95
N MET A 227 5.89 -9.40 -5.87
CA MET A 227 7.33 -9.24 -6.05
C MET A 227 7.98 -8.69 -4.78
N VAL A 228 7.36 -7.69 -4.15
CA VAL A 228 7.80 -7.10 -2.88
C VAL A 228 7.72 -8.11 -1.74
N ALA A 229 6.67 -8.93 -1.67
CA ALA A 229 6.51 -9.90 -0.59
C ALA A 229 7.39 -11.15 -0.73
N THR A 230 7.88 -11.49 -1.93
CA THR A 230 8.53 -12.80 -2.17
C THR A 230 9.96 -12.75 -2.68
N LEU A 231 10.43 -11.65 -3.29
CA LEU A 231 11.80 -11.58 -3.83
C LEU A 231 12.84 -11.08 -2.83
N PRO A 232 12.59 -10.01 -2.05
CA PRO A 232 13.50 -9.62 -0.98
C PRO A 232 13.59 -10.71 0.08
N LYS A 233 14.76 -10.84 0.71
CA LYS A 233 15.00 -11.84 1.76
C LYS A 233 14.20 -11.55 3.01
N THR A 234 13.89 -10.29 3.28
CA THR A 234 13.13 -9.87 4.46
C THR A 234 11.87 -9.15 4.03
N HIS A 235 10.72 -9.59 4.53
CA HIS A 235 9.42 -8.97 4.26
C HIS A 235 8.89 -8.31 5.53
N VAL A 236 8.57 -7.02 5.47
CA VAL A 236 7.97 -6.27 6.57
C VAL A 236 6.57 -5.82 6.18
N VAL A 237 5.59 -6.22 6.98
CA VAL A 237 4.21 -5.73 6.87
C VAL A 237 4.03 -4.57 7.85
N MET A 238 3.58 -3.43 7.35
CA MET A 238 3.10 -2.33 8.20
C MET A 238 1.58 -2.39 8.28
N MET A 239 1.07 -2.66 9.47
CA MET A 239 -0.34 -2.95 9.73
C MET A 239 -0.89 -2.00 10.78
N GLY A 240 -1.97 -1.28 10.47
CA GLY A 240 -2.78 -0.67 11.52
C GLY A 240 -3.51 -1.76 12.30
N MET A 241 -3.55 -1.66 13.62
CA MET A 241 -4.14 -2.71 14.45
C MET A 241 -5.63 -2.95 14.17
N GLU A 242 -6.32 -1.92 13.65
CA GLU A 242 -7.72 -2.01 13.25
C GLU A 242 -7.94 -2.91 12.05
N ARG A 243 -6.89 -3.38 11.34
CA ARG A 243 -7.01 -4.20 10.12
C ARG A 243 -7.34 -5.66 10.40
N ILE A 244 -7.36 -6.08 11.65
CA ILE A 244 -7.62 -7.47 12.00
C ILE A 244 -9.08 -7.88 11.74
N ILE A 245 -9.26 -9.15 11.39
CA ILE A 245 -10.54 -9.86 11.28
C ILE A 245 -10.40 -11.24 11.94
N PRO A 246 -11.48 -11.84 12.48
CA PRO A 246 -11.40 -13.08 13.25
C PRO A 246 -11.00 -14.28 12.39
N THR A 247 -11.73 -14.51 11.30
CA THR A 247 -11.64 -15.75 10.51
C THR A 247 -11.46 -15.50 9.01
N LEU A 248 -11.05 -16.54 8.28
CA LEU A 248 -11.02 -16.57 6.83
C LEU A 248 -12.44 -16.46 6.23
N ALA A 249 -13.47 -16.94 6.93
CA ALA A 249 -14.86 -16.74 6.51
C ALA A 249 -15.24 -15.25 6.55
N ASP A 250 -14.73 -14.50 7.53
CA ASP A 250 -14.92 -13.05 7.55
C ASP A 250 -14.16 -12.36 6.41
N LEU A 251 -13.03 -12.91 5.95
CA LEU A 251 -12.33 -12.40 4.77
C LEU A 251 -13.22 -12.48 3.53
N GLU A 252 -14.02 -13.53 3.36
CA GLU A 252 -14.94 -13.65 2.21
C GLU A 252 -15.90 -12.46 2.15
N VAL A 253 -16.51 -12.12 3.29
CA VAL A 253 -17.41 -10.96 3.42
C VAL A 253 -16.66 -9.68 3.02
N MET A 254 -15.48 -9.47 3.59
CA MET A 254 -14.70 -8.26 3.35
C MET A 254 -14.18 -8.17 1.91
N ALA A 255 -13.79 -9.30 1.31
CA ALA A 255 -13.36 -9.43 -0.09
C ALA A 255 -14.52 -9.19 -1.06
N HIS A 256 -15.76 -9.48 -0.65
CA HIS A 256 -16.94 -9.15 -1.44
C HIS A 256 -17.21 -7.64 -1.46
N LEU A 257 -16.99 -6.97 -0.32
CA LEU A 257 -17.28 -5.56 -0.13
C LEU A 257 -16.20 -4.61 -0.65
N LEU A 258 -14.92 -4.88 -0.35
CA LEU A 258 -13.81 -3.95 -0.52
C LEU A 258 -13.58 -3.54 -2.00
N PRO A 259 -13.37 -4.47 -2.96
CA PRO A 259 -13.07 -4.11 -4.35
C PRO A 259 -14.25 -3.40 -5.03
N ARG A 260 -15.49 -3.82 -4.72
CA ARG A 260 -16.71 -3.19 -5.25
C ARG A 260 -16.85 -1.77 -4.74
N SER A 261 -16.58 -1.56 -3.45
CA SER A 261 -16.67 -0.24 -2.82
C SER A 261 -15.56 0.71 -3.24
N ALA A 262 -14.35 0.19 -3.52
CA ALA A 262 -13.18 0.98 -3.85
C ALA A 262 -13.08 1.34 -5.33
N THR A 263 -13.20 0.35 -6.22
CA THR A 263 -12.94 0.50 -7.67
C THR A 263 -14.10 0.02 -8.54
N GLY A 264 -15.19 -0.47 -7.94
CA GLY A 264 -16.32 -1.09 -8.66
C GLY A 264 -15.96 -2.42 -9.33
N GLN A 265 -14.90 -3.08 -8.86
CA GLN A 265 -14.48 -4.38 -9.37
C GLN A 265 -15.10 -5.51 -8.53
N LYS A 266 -15.41 -6.65 -9.15
CA LYS A 266 -15.88 -7.84 -8.41
C LYS A 266 -14.79 -8.38 -7.47
N ILE A 267 -13.54 -8.31 -7.90
CA ILE A 267 -12.32 -8.66 -7.15
C ILE A 267 -11.13 -7.91 -7.78
N THR A 268 -10.06 -7.69 -7.02
CA THR A 268 -8.80 -7.13 -7.55
C THR A 268 -8.05 -8.17 -8.38
N SER A 269 -7.11 -7.72 -9.22
CA SER A 269 -6.30 -8.64 -10.05
C SER A 269 -5.49 -9.65 -9.23
N TYR A 270 -5.07 -9.26 -8.02
CA TYR A 270 -4.37 -10.13 -7.09
C TYR A 270 -4.98 -9.99 -5.69
N VAL A 271 -5.15 -11.13 -5.02
CA VAL A 271 -5.42 -11.24 -3.59
C VAL A 271 -4.38 -12.22 -3.04
N GLN A 272 -3.52 -11.73 -2.17
CA GLN A 272 -2.41 -12.50 -1.63
C GLN A 272 -2.65 -12.74 -0.15
N VAL A 273 -2.55 -13.99 0.27
CA VAL A 273 -2.60 -14.40 1.68
C VAL A 273 -1.18 -14.84 2.06
N LEU A 274 -0.52 -14.06 2.90
CA LEU A 274 0.87 -14.20 3.31
C LEU A 274 0.90 -14.75 4.73
N ALA A 275 1.44 -15.95 4.91
CA ALA A 275 1.36 -16.71 6.16
C ALA A 275 2.75 -17.17 6.63
N GLY A 276 3.61 -16.21 6.94
CA GLY A 276 4.97 -16.43 7.45
C GLY A 276 6.06 -16.51 6.38
N PRO A 277 7.33 -16.60 6.81
CA PRO A 277 8.46 -16.74 5.91
C PRO A 277 8.49 -18.09 5.20
N ARG A 278 9.39 -18.20 4.22
CA ARG A 278 9.67 -19.41 3.46
C ARG A 278 10.06 -20.56 4.38
N GLN A 279 9.32 -21.66 4.29
CA GLN A 279 9.59 -22.87 5.05
C GLN A 279 10.79 -23.66 4.48
N PRO A 280 11.51 -24.45 5.30
CA PRO A 280 12.59 -25.30 4.83
C PRO A 280 12.19 -26.17 3.63
N GLY A 281 13.02 -26.20 2.59
CA GLY A 281 12.76 -26.97 1.37
C GLY A 281 11.77 -26.35 0.38
N LYS A 282 11.24 -25.15 0.67
CA LYS A 282 10.50 -24.34 -0.33
C LYS A 282 11.46 -23.38 -1.02
N GLY A 283 11.24 -23.15 -2.32
CA GLY A 283 12.08 -22.25 -3.13
C GLY A 283 11.71 -20.77 -2.99
N ASP A 284 10.42 -20.49 -2.83
CA ASP A 284 9.85 -19.14 -2.94
C ASP A 284 9.53 -18.51 -1.58
N GLY A 285 9.72 -17.19 -1.45
CA GLY A 285 9.33 -16.40 -0.28
C GLY A 285 10.53 -15.85 0.50
N PRO A 286 10.27 -14.92 1.44
CA PRO A 286 11.31 -14.29 2.24
C PRO A 286 11.89 -15.28 3.26
N GLU A 287 13.15 -15.10 3.63
CA GLU A 287 13.81 -15.82 4.72
C GLU A 287 13.29 -15.34 6.08
N GLU A 288 12.91 -14.06 6.19
CA GLU A 288 12.38 -13.46 7.42
C GLU A 288 11.07 -12.68 7.12
N MET A 289 10.08 -12.81 7.99
CA MET A 289 8.84 -12.03 7.91
C MET A 289 8.59 -11.30 9.22
N HIS A 290 8.33 -10.00 9.14
CA HIS A 290 7.99 -9.13 10.27
C HIS A 290 6.62 -8.51 10.06
N VAL A 291 5.85 -8.36 11.13
CA VAL A 291 4.60 -7.57 11.13
C VAL A 291 4.71 -6.51 12.22
N ILE A 292 4.72 -5.24 11.81
CA ILE A 292 4.65 -4.11 12.73
C ILE A 292 3.19 -3.68 12.83
N VAL A 293 2.60 -3.91 13.99
CA VAL A 293 1.23 -3.55 14.35
C VAL A 293 1.24 -2.17 15.01
N LEU A 294 0.59 -1.19 14.37
CA LEU A 294 0.54 0.20 14.81
C LEU A 294 -0.82 0.56 15.42
N ASP A 295 -0.77 1.12 16.62
CA ASP A 295 -1.90 1.82 17.24
C ASP A 295 -1.98 3.27 16.74
N ASN A 296 -1.10 4.17 17.21
CA ASN A 296 -1.11 5.59 16.82
C ASN A 296 -2.51 6.25 16.92
N GLY A 297 -3.24 5.96 17.99
CA GLY A 297 -4.57 6.53 18.28
C GLY A 297 -5.73 5.76 17.64
N ARG A 298 -5.54 4.47 17.36
CA ARG A 298 -6.57 3.55 16.86
C ARG A 298 -7.29 2.81 18.00
N SER A 299 -6.78 2.88 19.24
CA SER A 299 -7.30 2.21 20.45
C SER A 299 -8.33 3.03 21.21
#